data_AF-A0A1I0CX09-F1
#
_entry.id   AF-A0A1I0CX09-F1
#
_cell.length_a   1.000
_cell.length_b   1.000
_cell.length_c   1.000
_cell.angle_alpha   90.00
_cell.angle_beta   90.00
_cell.angle_gamma   90.00
#
_symmetry.space_group_name_H-M   'P 1'
#
loop_
_entity.id
_entity.type
_entity.pdbx_description
1 polymer ?
#
loop_
_entity_poly.entity_id
_entity_poly.type
_entity_poly.pdbx_seq_one_letter_code
_entity_poly.pdbx_strand_id
1 'polypeptide(L)' 'MPLYIRAKAVIPLSAALVSKGMGLGAVMALIIGSAGASLTEVILLKSLFKNKLLFAFLTVIFSMAVLAGFFYQYIF' A
#
# COMPACT_ATOMS: atom_id res chain seq x y z
N MET A 1 -2.10 5.90 -21.93
CA MET A 1 -2.82 4.83 -21.17
C MET A 1 -3.10 5.35 -19.77
N PRO A 2 -4.32 5.17 -19.22
CA PRO A 2 -4.74 5.78 -17.95
C PRO A 2 -4.11 5.07 -16.76
N LEU A 3 -2.80 5.29 -16.55
CA LEU A 3 -2.00 4.60 -15.54
C LEU A 3 -2.17 5.17 -14.11
N TYR A 4 -2.91 6.28 -13.94
CA TYR A 4 -3.01 7.05 -12.69
C TYR A 4 -4.32 6.86 -11.89
N ILE A 5 -5.17 5.89 -12.25
CA ILE A 5 -6.46 5.64 -11.58
C ILE A 5 -6.33 4.97 -10.20
N ARG A 6 -5.13 4.50 -9.81
CA ARG A 6 -4.92 3.68 -8.61
C ARG A 6 -5.41 4.31 -7.30
N ALA A 7 -5.03 5.55 -7.01
CA ALA A 7 -5.41 6.19 -5.74
C ALA A 7 -6.94 6.41 -5.64
N LYS A 8 -7.61 6.73 -6.76
CA LYS A 8 -9.07 6.91 -6.80
C LYS A 8 -9.85 5.62 -6.59
N ALA A 9 -9.31 4.47 -6.95
CA ALA A 9 -9.99 3.18 -6.79
C ALA A 9 -9.86 2.62 -5.36
N VAL A 10 -8.74 2.94 -4.68
CA VAL A 10 -8.44 2.39 -3.35
C VAL A 10 -9.28 3.03 -2.25
N ILE A 11 -9.55 4.33 -2.33
CA ILE A 11 -10.39 5.04 -1.33
C ILE A 11 -11.82 4.45 -1.24
N PRO A 12 -12.58 4.30 -2.34
CA PRO A 12 -13.94 3.73 -2.27
C PRO A 12 -13.90 2.23 -1.93
N LEU A 13 -12.90 1.48 -2.39
CA LEU A 13 -12.72 0.07 -2.00
C LEU A 13 -12.50 -0.06 -0.49
N SER A 14 -11.66 0.80 0.07
CA SER A 14 -11.37 0.84 1.51
C SER A 14 -12.63 1.16 2.31
N ALA A 15 -13.43 2.13 1.87
CA ALA A 15 -14.71 2.46 2.51
C ALA A 15 -15.71 1.29 2.45
N ALA A 16 -15.77 0.56 1.33
CA ALA A 16 -16.60 -0.64 1.19
C ALA A 16 -16.13 -1.81 2.07
N LEU A 17 -14.82 -1.94 2.31
CA LEU A 17 -14.28 -2.98 3.19
C LEU A 17 -14.53 -2.68 4.67
N VAL A 18 -14.42 -1.40 5.07
CA VAL A 18 -14.81 -0.97 6.42
C VAL A 18 -16.29 -1.26 6.68
N SER A 19 -17.18 -0.95 5.71
CA SER A 19 -18.61 -1.22 5.86
C SER A 19 -18.96 -2.72 5.89
N LYS A 20 -18.04 -3.58 5.45
CA LYS A 20 -18.12 -5.05 5.57
C LYS A 20 -17.47 -5.60 6.84
N GLY A 21 -17.04 -4.75 7.77
CA GLY A 21 -16.48 -5.14 9.06
C GLY A 21 -14.98 -5.42 9.04
N MET A 22 -14.26 -5.00 7.99
CA MET A 22 -12.80 -5.08 7.99
C MET A 22 -12.21 -4.13 9.04
N GLY A 23 -11.25 -4.63 9.83
CA GLY A 23 -10.55 -3.83 10.83
C GLY A 23 -9.83 -2.64 10.19
N LEU A 24 -9.95 -1.46 10.82
CA LEU A 24 -9.42 -0.21 10.29
C LEU A 24 -7.89 -0.22 10.14
N GLY A 25 -7.17 -0.93 11.02
CA GLY A 25 -5.72 -1.13 10.89
C GLY A 25 -5.34 -1.89 9.60
N ALA A 26 -6.13 -2.92 9.24
CA ALA A 26 -5.92 -3.66 8.00
C ALA A 26 -6.27 -2.81 6.76
N VAL A 27 -7.27 -1.93 6.88
CA VAL A 27 -7.61 -0.98 5.81
C VAL A 27 -6.50 0.06 5.61
N MET A 28 -5.90 0.56 6.68
CA MET A 28 -4.73 1.46 6.57
C MET A 28 -3.53 0.78 5.93
N ALA A 29 -3.25 -0.47 6.31
CA ALA A 29 -2.21 -1.26 5.67
C ALA A 29 -2.48 -1.47 4.17
N LEU A 30 -3.73 -1.70 3.77
CA LEU A 30 -4.14 -1.84 2.38
C LEU A 30 -3.93 -0.54 1.58
N ILE A 31 -4.33 0.61 2.14
CA ILE A 31 -4.17 1.92 1.49
C ILE A 31 -2.69 2.21 1.24
N ILE A 32 -1.85 2.04 2.26
CA ILE A 32 -0.41 2.32 2.18
C ILE A 32 0.28 1.34 1.22
N GLY A 33 -0.01 0.03 1.35
CA GLY A 33 0.57 -0.99 0.48
C GLY A 33 0.16 -0.80 -0.98
N SER A 34 -1.10 -0.47 -1.24
CA SER A 34 -1.60 -0.22 -2.59
C SER A 34 -1.05 1.06 -3.22
N ALA A 35 -0.74 2.08 -2.40
CA ALA A 35 -0.16 3.33 -2.88
C ALA A 35 1.36 3.25 -3.05
N GLY A 36 2.06 2.48 -2.21
CA GLY A 36 3.52 2.40 -2.21
C GLY A 36 4.11 1.28 -3.07
N ALA A 37 3.54 0.08 -3.07
CA ALA A 37 4.14 -1.11 -3.69
C ALA A 37 3.47 -1.47 -5.02
N SER A 38 3.19 -0.49 -5.86
CA SER A 38 2.39 -0.70 -7.07
C SER A 38 3.17 -1.55 -8.09
N LEU A 39 2.54 -2.61 -8.63
CA LEU A 39 3.21 -3.55 -9.55
C LEU A 39 3.87 -2.84 -10.75
N THR A 40 3.27 -1.77 -11.25
CA THR A 40 3.81 -0.93 -12.33
C THR A 40 5.04 -0.13 -11.90
N GLU A 41 5.06 0.38 -10.66
CA GLU A 41 6.27 1.00 -10.09
C GLU A 41 7.38 -0.03 -9.94
N VAL A 42 7.10 -1.22 -9.41
CA VAL A 42 8.14 -2.26 -9.26
C VAL A 42 8.73 -2.65 -10.62
N ILE A 43 7.91 -2.74 -11.67
CA ILE A 43 8.37 -3.01 -13.05
C ILE A 43 9.22 -1.84 -13.59
N LEU A 44 8.79 -0.60 -13.38
CA LEU A 44 9.55 0.59 -13.79
C LEU A 44 10.89 0.70 -13.05
N LEU A 45 10.86 0.60 -11.72
CA LEU A 45 12.05 0.66 -10.88
C LEU A 45 13.02 -0.49 -11.19
N LYS A 46 12.54 -1.69 -11.57
CA LYS A 46 13.42 -2.79 -11.97
C LYS A 46 14.26 -2.46 -13.21
N SER A 47 13.75 -1.63 -14.11
CA SER A 47 14.49 -1.16 -15.30
C SER A 47 15.50 -0.06 -14.97
N LEU A 48 15.31 0.68 -13.87
CA LEU A 48 16.12 1.84 -13.49
C LEU A 48 17.12 1.55 -12.37
N PHE A 49 16.82 0.57 -11.51
CA PHE A 49 17.56 0.29 -10.29
C PHE A 49 18.01 -1.17 -10.21
N LYS A 50 19.08 -1.42 -9.43
CA LYS A 50 19.54 -2.77 -9.12
C LYS A 50 18.54 -3.47 -8.18
N ASN A 51 18.40 -4.79 -8.30
CA ASN A 51 17.49 -5.61 -7.50
C ASN A 51 17.59 -5.35 -5.99
N LYS A 52 18.78 -5.03 -5.46
CA LYS A 52 18.98 -4.66 -4.04
C LYS A 52 18.15 -3.43 -3.62
N LEU A 53 18.05 -2.42 -4.47
CA LEU A 53 17.28 -1.20 -4.17
C LEU A 53 15.78 -1.47 -4.22
N LEU A 54 15.36 -2.35 -5.14
CA LEU A 54 13.98 -2.81 -5.25
C LEU A 54 13.52 -3.48 -3.96
N PHE A 55 14.34 -4.42 -3.46
CA PHE A 55 14.06 -5.08 -2.18
C PHE A 55 13.99 -4.08 -1.03
N ALA A 56 14.96 -3.18 -0.91
CA ALA A 56 14.94 -2.15 0.13
C ALA A 56 13.66 -1.29 0.08
N PHE A 57 13.25 -0.85 -1.10
CA PHE A 57 12.02 -0.08 -1.31
C PHE A 57 10.77 -0.85 -0.86
N LEU A 58 10.62 -2.10 -1.31
CA LEU A 58 9.51 -2.97 -0.91
C LEU A 58 9.50 -3.20 0.61
N THR A 59 10.65 -3.44 1.24
CA THR A 59 10.74 -3.63 2.69
C THR A 59 10.34 -2.38 3.46
N VAL A 60 10.72 -1.19 2.99
CA VAL A 60 10.32 0.09 3.62
C VAL A 60 8.81 0.31 3.53
N ILE A 61 8.21 0.10 2.37
CA ILE A 61 6.75 0.26 2.22
C ILE A 61 6.00 -0.76 3.07
N PHE A 62 6.44 -2.01 3.05
CA PHE A 62 5.79 -3.07 3.80
C PHE A 62 5.89 -2.82 5.31
N SER A 63 7.07 -2.42 5.79
CA SER A 63 7.24 -2.04 7.20
C SER A 63 6.39 -0.84 7.59
N MET A 64 6.32 0.21 6.76
CA MET A 64 5.41 1.35 7.00
C MET A 64 3.94 0.93 7.05
N ALA A 65 3.50 0.07 6.13
CA ALA A 65 2.10 -0.39 6.09
C ALA A 65 1.74 -1.19 7.35
N VAL A 66 2.62 -2.11 7.78
CA VAL A 66 2.43 -2.92 8.98
C VAL A 66 2.46 -2.04 10.23
N LEU A 67 3.46 -1.15 10.35
CA LEU A 67 3.57 -0.24 11.49
C LEU A 67 2.35 0.67 11.60
N ALA A 68 1.93 1.31 10.51
CA ALA A 68 0.76 2.17 10.51
C ALA A 68 -0.53 1.40 10.87
N GLY A 69 -0.69 0.18 10.34
CA GLY A 69 -1.84 -0.66 10.66
C GLY A 69 -1.88 -1.07 12.13
N PHE A 70 -0.75 -1.49 12.70
CA PHE A 70 -0.62 -1.80 14.13
C PHE A 70 -0.84 -0.57 15.01
N PHE A 71 -0.24 0.55 14.65
CA PHE A 71 -0.35 1.80 15.40
C PHE A 71 -1.80 2.28 15.45
N TYR A 72 -2.50 2.20 14.31
CA TYR A 72 -3.92 2.51 14.24
C TYR A 72 -4.74 1.58 15.14
N GLN A 73 -4.49 0.27 15.06
CA GLN A 73 -5.20 -0.74 15.85
C GLN A 73 -4.95 -0.64 17.36
N TYR A 74 -3.82 -0.05 17.77
CA TYR A 74 -3.46 0.11 19.18
C TYR A 74 -4.00 1.41 19.79
N ILE A 75 -4.13 2.47 19.00
CA ILE A 75 -4.61 3.78 19.46
C ILE A 75 -6.15 3.87 19.42
N PHE A 76 -6.78 3.23 18.43
CA PHE A 76 -8.21 3.25 18.19
C PHE A 76 -8.81 1.86 18.30
#